data_AF-A0A3D5F5V0-F1
#
_entry.id   AF-A0A3D5F5V0-F1
#
_cell.length_a   1.000
_cell.length_b   1.000
_cell.length_c   1.000
_cell.angle_alpha   90.00
_cell.angle_beta   90.00
_cell.angle_gamma   90.00
#
_symmetry.space_group_name_H-M   'P 1'
#
loop_
_entity.id
_entity.type
_entity.pdbx_description
1 polymer ?
#
loop_
_entity_poly.entity_id
_entity_poly.type
_entity_poly.pdbx_seq_one_letter_code
_entity_poly.pdbx_strand_id
1 'polypeptide(L)'
;IATAHKAGWQWRIPLQSRVGNGIVYSSRYLSDEDALATLKQNLDGEMLTEPRYLKFKTGRREKAWHKNCIAVGLASGFLEPLESTSIHLVTTALIRLMKLFPFSSNHQLLAEQYNRETQKEMETIRDFIILHYNLTKRTDSDFWDHYRTMDIPEPLAHRMEIFAQNGYVWPDDVALFRVDSWVQVMMGQGLMPAQHHGASRMLPTDGLKQQLSAFKQSVDNALGQLPAHADFIARYCPAGEQVK
;
A
#
# COMPACT_ATOMS: atom_id res chain seq x y z
N ILE A 1 11.35 -2.25 -1.31
CA ILE A 1 11.17 -3.53 -0.58
C ILE A 1 10.65 -3.20 0.82
N ALA A 2 9.68 -3.97 1.32
CA ALA A 2 9.22 -3.91 2.70
C ALA A 2 9.53 -5.25 3.38
N THR A 3 10.16 -5.22 4.55
CA THR A 3 10.58 -6.40 5.31
C THR A 3 9.96 -6.37 6.70
N ALA A 4 9.17 -7.39 7.05
CA ALA A 4 8.53 -7.50 8.36
C ALA A 4 9.54 -7.90 9.46
N HIS A 5 9.45 -7.24 10.61
CA HIS A 5 10.23 -7.52 11.83
C HIS A 5 9.30 -7.86 13.01
N LYS A 6 9.85 -8.11 14.20
CA LYS A 6 9.07 -8.54 15.38
C LYS A 6 7.98 -7.55 15.80
N ALA A 7 8.17 -6.26 15.60
CA ALA A 7 7.26 -5.22 16.10
C ALA A 7 7.03 -4.07 15.10
N GLY A 8 7.10 -4.39 13.80
CA GLY A 8 7.11 -3.39 12.74
C GLY A 8 7.62 -3.94 11.42
N TRP A 9 8.03 -3.05 10.52
CA TRP A 9 8.62 -3.40 9.22
C TRP A 9 9.60 -2.31 8.76
N GLN A 10 10.54 -2.70 7.90
CA GLN A 10 11.55 -1.82 7.34
C GLN A 10 11.31 -1.60 5.86
N TRP A 11 11.41 -0.35 5.40
CA TRP A 11 11.42 -0.02 3.99
C TRP A 11 12.84 0.20 3.46
N ARG A 12 13.01 -0.11 2.18
CA ARG A 12 14.19 0.17 1.38
C ARG A 12 13.78 0.71 0.01
N ILE A 13 14.20 1.93 -0.29
CA ILE A 13 13.84 2.68 -1.50
C ILE A 13 15.13 3.10 -2.23
N PRO A 14 15.51 2.42 -3.33
CA PRO A 14 16.68 2.79 -4.11
C PRO A 14 16.43 4.08 -4.90
N LEU A 15 17.37 5.03 -4.82
CA LEU A 15 17.50 6.18 -5.71
C LEU A 15 18.78 6.03 -6.54
N GLN A 16 19.01 6.91 -7.52
CA GLN A 16 20.16 6.78 -8.43
C GLN A 16 21.53 6.86 -7.73
N SER A 17 21.65 7.65 -6.65
CA SER A 17 22.92 7.89 -5.95
C SER A 17 22.96 7.40 -4.51
N ARG A 18 21.82 6.97 -3.96
CA ARG A 18 21.66 6.63 -2.54
C ARG A 18 20.43 5.75 -2.32
N VAL A 19 20.30 5.17 -1.13
CA VAL A 19 19.15 4.35 -0.75
C VAL A 19 18.48 4.97 0.48
N GLY A 20 17.18 5.22 0.38
CA GLY A 20 16.36 5.59 1.53
C GLY A 20 15.99 4.34 2.33
N ASN A 21 16.23 4.37 3.63
CA ASN A 21 15.89 3.29 4.55
C ASN A 21 15.13 3.85 5.75
N GLY A 22 14.30 3.03 6.37
CA GLY A 22 13.70 3.36 7.66
C GLY A 22 12.85 2.22 8.18
N ILE A 23 12.56 2.28 9.47
CA ILE A 23 11.77 1.27 10.18
C ILE A 23 10.51 1.92 10.75
N VAL A 24 9.35 1.36 10.43
CA VAL A 24 8.08 1.68 11.09
C VAL A 24 7.87 0.67 12.21
N TYR A 25 7.64 1.15 13.43
CA TYR A 25 7.42 0.30 14.60
C TYR A 25 6.39 0.91 15.54
N SER A 26 5.82 0.09 16.40
CA SER A 26 4.92 0.54 17.46
C SER A 26 5.68 0.72 18.77
N SER A 27 5.67 1.93 19.32
CA SER A 27 6.33 2.25 20.60
C SER A 27 5.74 1.51 21.80
N ARG A 28 4.64 0.78 21.63
CA ARG A 28 4.08 -0.12 22.65
C ARG A 28 4.79 -1.47 22.71
N TYR A 29 5.49 -1.85 21.64
CA TYR A 29 6.09 -3.18 21.46
C TYR A 29 7.60 -3.13 21.21
N LEU A 30 8.17 -1.98 20.89
CA LEU A 30 9.60 -1.81 20.59
C LEU A 30 10.09 -0.44 21.04
N SER A 31 11.26 -0.40 21.69
CA SER A 31 11.94 0.85 22.06
C SER A 31 12.57 1.54 20.85
N ASP A 32 12.87 2.83 20.96
CA ASP A 32 13.55 3.59 19.91
C ASP A 32 14.98 3.03 19.68
N GLU A 33 15.64 2.59 20.75
CA GLU A 33 16.98 1.99 20.73
C GLU A 33 16.99 0.65 19.98
N ASP A 34 16.02 -0.23 20.27
CA ASP A 34 15.91 -1.55 19.63
C ASP A 34 15.48 -1.42 18.17
N ALA A 35 14.61 -0.45 17.85
CA ALA A 35 14.24 -0.15 16.47
C ALA A 35 15.44 0.34 15.67
N LEU A 36 16.25 1.23 16.25
CA LEU A 36 17.49 1.72 15.64
C LEU A 36 18.49 0.58 15.43
N ALA A 37 18.67 -0.29 16.43
CA ALA A 37 19.56 -1.45 16.31
C ALA A 37 19.10 -2.39 15.18
N THR A 38 17.80 -2.66 15.10
CA THR A 38 17.19 -3.46 14.03
C THR A 38 17.44 -2.83 12.67
N LEU A 39 17.20 -1.53 12.51
CA LEU A 39 17.43 -0.81 11.26
C LEU A 39 18.90 -0.93 10.83
N LYS A 40 19.85 -0.64 11.73
CA LYS A 40 21.30 -0.66 11.44
C LYS A 40 21.80 -2.04 11.01
N GLN A 41 21.29 -3.10 11.63
CA GLN A 41 21.67 -4.48 11.30
C GLN A 41 21.23 -4.90 9.90
N ASN A 42 20.28 -4.19 9.28
CA ASN A 42 19.68 -4.54 7.99
C ASN A 42 19.98 -3.48 6.91
N LEU A 43 21.07 -2.72 7.05
CA LEU A 43 21.57 -1.81 6.01
C LEU A 43 22.61 -2.51 5.12
N ASP A 44 22.50 -2.31 3.81
CA ASP A 44 23.47 -2.85 2.84
C ASP A 44 24.75 -2.00 2.73
N GLY A 45 24.81 -0.85 3.41
CA GLY A 45 25.91 0.12 3.27
C GLY A 45 25.96 1.14 4.39
N GLU A 46 26.91 2.07 4.29
CA GLU A 46 27.14 3.09 5.30
C GLU A 46 25.97 4.08 5.42
N MET A 47 25.70 4.52 6.65
CA MET A 47 24.73 5.58 6.89
C MET A 47 25.29 6.92 6.42
N LEU A 48 24.62 7.52 5.44
CA LEU A 48 24.98 8.85 4.93
C LEU A 48 24.51 9.98 5.87
N THR A 49 23.53 9.70 6.73
CA THR A 49 22.91 10.68 7.63
C THR A 49 22.52 10.01 8.94
N GLU A 50 22.47 10.79 10.03
CA GLU A 50 21.88 10.33 11.28
C GLU A 50 20.37 10.03 11.13
N PRO A 51 19.87 8.94 11.74
CA PRO A 51 18.45 8.61 11.70
C PRO A 51 17.57 9.70 12.33
N ARG A 52 16.43 9.97 11.68
CA ARG A 52 15.42 10.91 12.18
C ARG A 52 14.26 10.14 12.78
N TYR A 53 13.92 10.44 14.03
CA TYR A 53 12.76 9.88 14.71
C TYR A 53 11.51 10.67 14.36
N LEU A 54 10.54 10.00 13.74
CA LEU A 54 9.28 10.58 13.35
C LEU A 54 8.14 9.90 14.12
N LYS A 55 7.42 10.69 14.91
CA LYS A 55 6.21 10.23 15.59
C LYS A 55 5.00 10.60 14.75
N PHE A 56 4.11 9.65 14.54
CA PHE A 56 2.86 9.88 13.85
C PHE A 56 1.71 9.16 14.54
N LYS A 57 0.49 9.60 14.25
CA LYS A 57 -0.73 8.93 14.65
C LYS A 57 -1.54 8.63 13.40
N THR A 58 -1.86 7.36 13.19
CA THR A 58 -2.70 6.94 12.08
C THR A 58 -4.12 7.47 12.25
N GLY A 59 -4.69 8.03 11.19
CA GLY A 59 -6.07 8.49 11.17
C GLY A 59 -6.36 9.53 10.08
N ARG A 60 -7.62 9.95 10.02
CA ARG A 60 -8.09 11.03 9.14
C ARG A 60 -8.76 12.13 9.94
N ARG A 61 -8.81 13.34 9.40
CA ARG A 61 -9.71 14.38 9.88
C ARG A 61 -11.15 13.95 9.66
N GLU A 62 -12.04 14.38 10.55
CA GLU A 62 -13.48 14.17 10.40
C GLU A 62 -14.00 14.82 9.13
N LYS A 63 -13.55 16.05 8.84
CA LYS A 63 -13.79 16.79 7.60
C LYS A 63 -12.47 17.31 7.05
N ALA A 64 -12.16 16.97 5.81
CA ALA A 64 -11.01 17.50 5.08
C ALA A 64 -11.33 18.89 4.46
N TRP A 65 -12.60 19.18 4.16
CA TRP A 65 -13.07 20.52 3.80
C TRP A 65 -14.00 21.04 4.91
N HIS A 66 -13.59 22.12 5.58
CA HIS A 66 -14.40 22.81 6.58
C HIS A 66 -14.45 24.31 6.33
N LYS A 67 -15.65 24.87 6.14
CA LYS A 67 -15.86 26.28 5.76
C LYS A 67 -15.04 26.60 4.49
N ASN A 68 -14.18 27.61 4.53
CA ASN A 68 -13.31 28.01 3.44
C ASN A 68 -11.90 27.37 3.49
N CYS A 69 -11.71 26.32 4.31
CA CYS A 69 -10.42 25.67 4.49
C CYS A 69 -10.48 24.22 4.00
N ILE A 70 -9.47 23.82 3.23
CA ILE A 70 -9.26 22.45 2.77
C ILE A 70 -7.90 21.98 3.27
N ALA A 71 -7.91 20.87 4.00
CA ALA A 71 -6.73 20.17 4.45
C ALA A 71 -6.21 19.23 3.36
N VAL A 72 -4.90 19.26 3.12
CA VAL A 72 -4.21 18.41 2.12
C VAL A 72 -2.95 17.82 2.76
N GLY A 73 -2.62 16.57 2.39
CA GLY A 73 -1.46 15.86 2.93
C GLY A 73 -1.61 15.58 4.43
N LEU A 74 -0.52 15.75 5.20
CA LEU A 74 -0.52 15.48 6.65
C LEU A 74 -1.57 16.27 7.43
N ALA A 75 -2.05 17.40 6.90
CA ALA A 75 -3.11 18.18 7.53
C ALA A 75 -4.47 17.46 7.52
N SER A 76 -4.75 16.63 6.48
CA SER A 76 -6.01 15.91 6.32
C SER A 76 -6.00 14.51 6.95
N GLY A 77 -4.83 13.92 7.16
CA GLY A 77 -4.68 12.61 7.77
C GLY A 77 -3.31 12.00 7.49
N PHE A 78 -3.05 10.85 8.12
CA PHE A 78 -1.85 10.08 7.87
C PHE A 78 -2.12 8.58 8.02
N LEU A 79 -1.56 7.82 7.09
CA LEU A 79 -1.45 6.37 7.10
C LEU A 79 0.02 6.07 6.84
N GLU A 80 0.52 4.99 7.43
CA GLU A 80 1.91 4.59 7.26
C GLU A 80 2.26 4.25 5.78
N PRO A 81 3.54 4.36 5.38
CA PRO A 81 3.92 4.32 3.96
C PRO A 81 4.03 2.91 3.38
N LEU A 82 3.30 1.92 3.91
CA LEU A 82 3.39 0.51 3.49
C LEU A 82 3.09 0.32 2.00
N GLU A 83 2.08 1.04 1.51
CA GLU A 83 1.59 0.98 0.12
C GLU A 83 1.83 2.29 -0.65
N SER A 84 2.82 3.09 -0.22
CA SER A 84 3.25 4.32 -0.91
C SER A 84 2.14 5.33 -1.23
N THR A 85 1.14 5.46 -0.35
CA THR A 85 -0.11 6.21 -0.64
C THR A 85 -0.05 7.72 -0.35
N SER A 86 0.96 8.23 0.36
CA SER A 86 0.97 9.63 0.82
C SER A 86 0.94 10.67 -0.31
N ILE A 87 1.77 10.50 -1.35
CA ILE A 87 1.78 11.43 -2.50
C ILE A 87 0.51 11.27 -3.35
N HIS A 88 0.01 10.04 -3.46
CA HIS A 88 -1.26 9.76 -4.12
C HIS A 88 -2.41 10.53 -3.46
N LEU A 89 -2.53 10.48 -2.13
CA LEU A 89 -3.56 11.19 -1.37
C LEU A 89 -3.51 12.72 -1.56
N VAL A 90 -2.32 13.30 -1.67
CA VAL A 90 -2.18 14.72 -2.04
C VAL A 90 -2.71 14.96 -3.45
N THR A 91 -2.36 14.09 -4.39
CA THR A 91 -2.76 14.21 -5.79
C THR A 91 -4.27 14.09 -5.97
N THR A 92 -4.91 13.12 -5.35
CA THR A 92 -6.36 12.93 -5.43
C THR A 92 -7.13 14.02 -4.71
N ALA A 93 -6.61 14.56 -3.60
CA ALA A 93 -7.17 15.75 -2.95
C ALA A 93 -7.19 16.96 -3.90
N LEU A 94 -6.10 17.22 -4.62
CA LEU A 94 -6.02 18.31 -5.60
C LEU A 94 -6.96 18.09 -6.79
N ILE A 95 -6.97 16.88 -7.37
CA ILE A 95 -7.89 16.54 -8.48
C ILE A 95 -9.35 16.68 -8.05
N ARG A 96 -9.69 16.21 -6.84
CA ARG A 96 -11.03 16.33 -6.27
C ARG A 96 -11.43 17.78 -6.06
N LEU A 97 -10.52 18.60 -5.55
CA LEU A 97 -10.74 20.05 -5.43
C LEU A 97 -10.98 20.69 -6.80
N MET A 98 -10.21 20.34 -7.83
CA MET A 98 -10.41 20.87 -9.17
C MET A 98 -11.79 20.48 -9.74
N LYS A 99 -12.23 19.23 -9.53
CA LYS A 99 -13.56 18.76 -9.97
C LYS A 99 -14.70 19.43 -9.22
N LEU A 100 -14.50 19.72 -7.94
CA LEU A 100 -15.49 20.31 -7.04
C LEU A 100 -15.18 21.78 -6.72
N PHE A 101 -14.51 22.48 -7.66
CA PHE A 101 -14.04 23.83 -7.39
C PHE A 101 -15.22 24.79 -7.22
N PRO A 102 -15.27 25.59 -6.14
CA PRO A 102 -16.41 26.45 -5.88
C PRO A 102 -16.33 27.74 -6.69
N PHE A 103 -17.14 27.85 -7.74
CA PHE A 103 -17.28 29.10 -8.52
C PHE A 103 -18.32 30.08 -7.94
N SER A 104 -18.95 29.71 -6.83
CA SER A 104 -19.90 30.56 -6.09
C SER A 104 -19.62 30.51 -4.59
N SER A 105 -20.18 31.46 -3.84
CA SER A 105 -20.11 31.47 -2.37
C SER A 105 -20.86 30.31 -1.72
N ASN A 106 -21.85 29.70 -2.41
CA ASN A 106 -22.56 28.53 -1.91
C ASN A 106 -21.81 27.25 -2.32
N HIS A 107 -20.88 26.82 -1.48
CA HIS A 107 -20.05 25.64 -1.71
C HIS A 107 -20.34 24.47 -0.75
N GLN A 108 -21.48 24.51 -0.04
CA GLN A 108 -21.78 23.52 0.99
C GLN A 108 -21.90 22.10 0.41
N LEU A 109 -22.69 21.92 -0.65
CA LEU A 109 -22.88 20.60 -1.28
C LEU A 109 -21.58 20.05 -1.90
N LEU A 110 -20.74 20.94 -2.44
CA LEU A 110 -19.41 20.58 -2.94
C LEU A 110 -18.50 20.09 -1.81
N ALA A 111 -18.48 20.81 -0.67
CA ALA A 111 -17.72 20.41 0.50
C ALA A 111 -18.21 19.09 1.11
N GLU A 112 -19.52 18.85 1.14
CA GLU A 112 -20.10 17.58 1.57
C GLU A 112 -19.66 16.41 0.67
N GLN A 113 -19.72 16.60 -0.65
CA GLN A 113 -19.25 15.58 -1.59
C GLN A 113 -17.74 15.33 -1.47
N TYR A 114 -16.94 16.40 -1.37
CA TYR A 114 -15.50 16.30 -1.16
C TYR A 114 -15.18 15.46 0.09
N ASN A 115 -15.85 15.75 1.20
CA ASN A 115 -15.64 15.03 2.45
C ASN A 115 -16.04 13.56 2.35
N ARG A 116 -17.16 13.22 1.67
CA ARG A 116 -17.58 11.83 1.44
C ARG A 116 -16.53 11.05 0.64
N GLU A 117 -16.03 11.63 -0.45
CA GLU A 117 -15.03 10.98 -1.29
C GLU A 117 -13.67 10.82 -0.57
N THR A 118 -13.22 11.85 0.16
CA THR A 118 -11.99 11.74 0.96
C THR A 118 -12.12 10.72 2.09
N GLN A 119 -13.28 10.66 2.75
CA GLN A 119 -13.53 9.66 3.79
C GLN A 119 -13.41 8.24 3.20
N LYS A 120 -14.10 7.98 2.10
CA LYS A 120 -14.12 6.67 1.46
C LYS A 120 -12.71 6.23 1.05
N GLU A 121 -11.95 7.14 0.43
CA GLU A 121 -10.56 6.90 0.03
C GLU A 121 -9.66 6.53 1.21
N MET A 122 -9.71 7.31 2.30
CA MET A 122 -8.92 7.04 3.50
C MET A 122 -9.29 5.70 4.16
N GLU A 123 -10.58 5.36 4.19
CA GLU A 123 -11.06 4.12 4.80
C GLU A 123 -10.72 2.89 3.94
N THR A 124 -10.76 3.01 2.60
CA THR A 124 -10.30 1.96 1.70
C THR A 124 -8.79 1.68 1.87
N ILE A 125 -7.97 2.73 2.00
CA ILE A 125 -6.52 2.56 2.24
C ILE A 125 -6.26 1.95 3.61
N ARG A 126 -6.99 2.41 4.65
CA ARG A 126 -6.91 1.81 5.98
C ARG A 126 -7.18 0.30 5.91
N ASP A 127 -8.24 -0.11 5.23
CA ASP A 127 -8.63 -1.52 5.15
C ASP A 127 -7.56 -2.35 4.42
N PHE A 128 -7.00 -1.83 3.34
CA PHE A 128 -5.91 -2.51 2.63
C PHE A 128 -4.63 -2.60 3.48
N ILE A 129 -4.28 -1.57 4.25
CA ILE A 129 -3.14 -1.63 5.19
C ILE A 129 -3.42 -2.64 6.32
N ILE A 130 -4.61 -2.65 6.89
CA ILE A 130 -4.99 -3.61 7.95
C ILE A 130 -4.87 -5.05 7.44
N LEU A 131 -5.23 -5.32 6.17
CA LEU A 131 -5.08 -6.65 5.57
C LEU A 131 -3.65 -7.18 5.74
N HIS A 132 -2.63 -6.35 5.49
CA HIS A 132 -1.23 -6.77 5.62
C HIS A 132 -0.86 -7.23 7.02
N TYR A 133 -1.43 -6.60 8.04
CA TYR A 133 -1.17 -6.92 9.44
C TYR A 133 -2.00 -8.09 9.94
N ASN A 134 -3.27 -8.13 9.59
CA ASN A 134 -4.22 -9.10 10.10
C ASN A 134 -4.09 -10.47 9.43
N LEU A 135 -3.91 -10.50 8.11
CA LEU A 135 -3.74 -11.74 7.34
C LEU A 135 -2.29 -12.23 7.44
N THR A 136 -1.85 -12.62 8.63
CA THR A 136 -0.50 -13.12 8.88
C THR A 136 -0.53 -14.50 9.50
N LYS A 137 0.51 -15.30 9.24
CA LYS A 137 0.75 -16.59 9.91
C LYS A 137 1.80 -16.47 11.03
N ARG A 138 2.27 -15.25 11.30
CA ARG A 138 3.26 -14.97 12.33
C ARG A 138 2.66 -15.14 13.72
N THR A 139 3.41 -15.80 14.59
CA THR A 139 3.08 -16.05 16.00
C THR A 139 4.32 -15.83 16.89
N ASP A 140 5.32 -15.11 16.38
CA ASP A 140 6.64 -14.96 16.99
C ASP A 140 6.77 -13.72 17.90
N SER A 141 5.70 -12.93 18.03
CA SER A 141 5.67 -11.76 18.92
C SER A 141 4.25 -11.33 19.30
N ASP A 142 4.13 -10.68 20.46
CA ASP A 142 2.88 -10.07 20.93
C ASP A 142 2.33 -9.03 19.96
N PHE A 143 3.19 -8.38 19.18
CA PHE A 143 2.78 -7.44 18.13
C PHE A 143 1.99 -8.18 17.04
N TRP A 144 2.53 -9.28 16.50
CA TRP A 144 1.85 -10.03 15.44
C TRP A 144 0.62 -10.75 15.96
N ASP A 145 0.66 -11.28 17.18
CA ASP A 145 -0.51 -11.89 17.81
C ASP A 145 -1.64 -10.89 18.02
N HIS A 146 -1.33 -9.65 18.43
CA HIS A 146 -2.32 -8.58 18.55
C HIS A 146 -3.00 -8.31 17.20
N TYR A 147 -2.24 -8.03 16.14
CA TYR A 147 -2.84 -7.66 14.85
C TYR A 147 -3.52 -8.83 14.13
N ARG A 148 -3.04 -10.06 14.31
CA ARG A 148 -3.68 -11.26 13.75
C ARG A 148 -5.03 -11.58 14.41
N THR A 149 -5.23 -11.15 15.65
CA THR A 149 -6.43 -11.49 16.44
C THR A 149 -7.35 -10.30 16.73
N MET A 150 -6.95 -9.07 16.39
CA MET A 150 -7.79 -7.90 16.56
C MET A 150 -9.05 -7.95 15.67
N ASP A 151 -10.10 -7.27 16.14
CA ASP A 151 -11.26 -6.98 15.29
C ASP A 151 -10.85 -6.09 14.12
N ILE A 152 -11.42 -6.39 12.95
CA ILE A 152 -11.20 -5.62 11.72
C ILE A 152 -12.51 -4.98 11.23
N PRO A 153 -12.44 -3.91 10.42
CA PRO A 153 -13.62 -3.29 9.84
C PRO A 153 -14.45 -4.30 9.03
N GLU A 154 -15.77 -4.23 9.16
CA GLU A 154 -16.70 -5.13 8.46
C GLU A 154 -16.48 -5.18 6.93
N PRO A 155 -16.23 -4.05 6.22
CA PRO A 155 -15.98 -4.12 4.78
C PRO A 155 -14.74 -4.95 4.40
N LEU A 156 -13.70 -4.93 5.24
CA LEU A 156 -12.51 -5.75 5.05
C LEU A 156 -12.81 -7.22 5.34
N ALA A 157 -13.45 -7.51 6.47
CA ALA A 157 -13.84 -8.87 6.84
C ALA A 157 -14.71 -9.52 5.75
N HIS A 158 -15.72 -8.79 5.26
CA HIS A 158 -16.59 -9.22 4.18
C HIS A 158 -15.80 -9.55 2.90
N ARG A 159 -14.87 -8.68 2.51
CA ARG A 159 -14.01 -8.90 1.33
C ARG A 159 -13.11 -10.14 1.47
N MET A 160 -12.48 -10.31 2.64
CA MET A 160 -11.64 -11.47 2.91
C MET A 160 -12.44 -12.76 2.88
N GLU A 161 -13.63 -12.79 3.49
CA GLU A 161 -14.49 -13.98 3.55
C GLU A 161 -15.01 -14.38 2.15
N ILE A 162 -15.49 -13.41 1.36
CA ILE A 162 -15.94 -13.66 -0.02
C ILE A 162 -14.80 -14.24 -0.86
N PHE A 163 -13.59 -13.69 -0.72
CA PHE A 163 -12.42 -14.22 -1.41
C PHE A 163 -12.07 -15.63 -0.93
N ALA A 164 -12.00 -15.85 0.38
CA ALA A 164 -11.68 -17.14 0.98
C ALA A 164 -12.64 -18.25 0.53
N GLN A 165 -13.93 -17.96 0.41
CA GLN A 165 -14.93 -18.95 -0.02
C GLN A 165 -14.96 -19.15 -1.53
N ASN A 166 -14.91 -18.06 -2.32
CA ASN A 166 -15.32 -18.09 -3.73
C ASN A 166 -14.22 -17.67 -4.73
N GLY A 167 -13.10 -17.12 -4.24
CA GLY A 167 -12.08 -16.51 -5.09
C GLY A 167 -12.55 -15.23 -5.80
N TYR A 168 -13.69 -14.65 -5.39
CA TYR A 168 -14.24 -13.46 -5.99
C TYR A 168 -13.60 -12.20 -5.39
N VAL A 169 -13.24 -11.25 -6.26
CA VAL A 169 -12.70 -9.94 -5.90
C VAL A 169 -13.31 -8.91 -6.83
N TRP A 170 -13.62 -7.73 -6.29
CA TRP A 170 -14.18 -6.61 -7.03
C TRP A 170 -13.30 -5.35 -6.89
N PRO A 171 -13.36 -4.43 -7.86
CA PRO A 171 -12.68 -3.13 -7.75
C PRO A 171 -13.08 -2.41 -6.45
N ASP A 172 -12.15 -1.66 -5.85
CA ASP A 172 -12.57 -0.72 -4.81
C ASP A 172 -13.27 0.52 -5.40
N ASP A 173 -14.03 1.22 -4.56
CA ASP A 173 -14.87 2.35 -4.99
C ASP A 173 -14.06 3.61 -5.34
N VAL A 174 -12.75 3.63 -5.06
CA VAL A 174 -11.88 4.80 -5.28
C VAL A 174 -10.82 4.58 -6.37
N ALA A 175 -10.85 3.41 -7.00
CA ALA A 175 -9.94 2.96 -8.04
C ALA A 175 -8.45 3.08 -7.68
N LEU A 176 -8.11 2.91 -6.39
CA LEU A 176 -6.72 2.97 -5.92
C LEU A 176 -6.07 1.60 -5.98
N PHE A 177 -6.65 0.62 -5.28
CA PHE A 177 -6.21 -0.77 -5.32
C PHE A 177 -7.06 -1.54 -6.32
N ARG A 178 -6.40 -1.99 -7.37
CA ARG A 178 -7.05 -2.78 -8.41
C ARG A 178 -7.32 -4.19 -7.89
N VAL A 179 -8.17 -4.92 -8.63
CA VAL A 179 -8.52 -6.31 -8.32
C VAL A 179 -7.28 -7.17 -8.13
N ASP A 180 -6.27 -7.00 -8.98
CA ASP A 180 -4.99 -7.71 -8.90
C ASP A 180 -4.21 -7.41 -7.62
N SER A 181 -4.25 -6.17 -7.09
CA SER A 181 -3.62 -5.83 -5.81
C SER A 181 -4.19 -6.66 -4.66
N TRP A 182 -5.52 -6.73 -4.56
CA TRP A 182 -6.21 -7.52 -3.54
C TRP A 182 -5.92 -9.02 -3.69
N VAL A 183 -5.97 -9.56 -4.90
CA VAL A 183 -5.65 -10.97 -5.17
C VAL A 183 -4.20 -11.28 -4.77
N GLN A 184 -3.24 -10.44 -5.18
CA GLN A 184 -1.82 -10.65 -4.90
C GLN A 184 -1.51 -10.60 -3.41
N VAL A 185 -2.07 -9.64 -2.67
CA VAL A 185 -1.86 -9.53 -1.22
C VAL A 185 -2.52 -10.69 -0.48
N MET A 186 -3.80 -10.98 -0.75
CA MET A 186 -4.50 -12.07 -0.08
C MET A 186 -3.84 -13.43 -0.32
N MET A 187 -3.58 -13.79 -1.58
CA MET A 187 -2.91 -15.06 -1.91
C MET A 187 -1.45 -15.08 -1.45
N GLY A 188 -0.73 -13.96 -1.62
CA GLY A 188 0.67 -13.83 -1.19
C GLY A 188 0.84 -13.99 0.31
N GLN A 189 -0.17 -13.61 1.10
CA GLN A 189 -0.21 -13.81 2.55
C GLN A 189 -0.90 -15.12 2.96
N GLY A 190 -1.22 -15.98 2.00
CA GLY A 190 -1.63 -17.36 2.22
C GLY A 190 -3.14 -17.58 2.38
N LEU A 191 -3.97 -16.58 2.08
CA LEU A 191 -5.42 -16.77 1.92
C LEU A 191 -5.67 -17.38 0.55
N MET A 192 -5.92 -18.68 0.52
CA MET A 192 -6.23 -19.40 -0.71
C MET A 192 -7.74 -19.63 -0.80
N PRO A 193 -8.38 -19.32 -1.94
CA PRO A 193 -9.81 -19.51 -2.08
C PRO A 193 -10.15 -21.00 -2.11
N ALA A 194 -11.19 -21.40 -1.37
CA ALA A 194 -11.68 -22.77 -1.30
C ALA A 194 -12.30 -23.23 -2.62
N GLN A 195 -12.87 -22.29 -3.38
CA GLN A 195 -13.44 -22.52 -4.69
C GLN A 195 -13.05 -21.42 -5.68
N HIS A 196 -13.36 -21.65 -6.95
CA HIS A 196 -13.16 -20.70 -8.03
C HIS A 196 -14.41 -20.71 -8.92
N HIS A 197 -14.55 -19.67 -9.75
CA HIS A 197 -15.69 -19.51 -10.64
C HIS A 197 -15.87 -20.72 -11.57
N GLY A 198 -17.07 -21.31 -11.60
CA GLY A 198 -17.34 -22.58 -12.29
C GLY A 198 -17.09 -22.58 -13.81
N ALA A 199 -17.09 -21.40 -14.45
CA ALA A 199 -16.78 -21.28 -15.88
C ALA A 199 -15.39 -21.83 -16.26
N SER A 200 -14.42 -21.87 -15.32
CA SER A 200 -13.11 -22.48 -15.57
C SER A 200 -13.20 -23.96 -15.95
N ARG A 201 -14.25 -24.66 -15.49
CA ARG A 201 -14.47 -26.10 -15.73
C ARG A 201 -14.88 -26.41 -17.18
N MET A 202 -15.23 -25.40 -17.96
CA MET A 202 -15.57 -25.56 -19.38
C MET A 202 -14.32 -25.85 -20.23
N LEU A 203 -13.13 -25.49 -19.75
CA LEU A 203 -11.87 -25.74 -20.44
C LEU A 203 -11.25 -27.05 -19.94
N PRO A 204 -10.90 -28.00 -20.84
CA PRO A 204 -10.12 -29.17 -20.47
C PRO A 204 -8.78 -28.76 -19.83
N THR A 205 -8.35 -29.50 -18.80
CA THR A 205 -7.13 -29.20 -18.04
C THR A 205 -5.89 -29.02 -18.91
N ASP A 206 -5.72 -29.84 -19.94
CA ASP A 206 -4.55 -29.75 -20.83
C ASP A 206 -4.57 -28.48 -21.67
N GLY A 207 -5.76 -28.06 -22.13
CA GLY A 207 -5.94 -26.79 -22.83
C GLY A 207 -5.62 -25.59 -21.93
N LEU A 208 -6.04 -25.64 -20.66
CA LEU A 208 -5.71 -24.62 -19.67
C LEU A 208 -4.19 -24.55 -19.41
N LYS A 209 -3.52 -25.69 -19.23
CA LYS A 209 -2.05 -25.75 -19.05
C LYS A 209 -1.31 -25.18 -20.24
N GLN A 210 -1.77 -25.46 -21.46
CA GLN A 210 -1.18 -24.92 -22.67
C GLN A 210 -1.33 -23.39 -22.74
N GLN A 211 -2.52 -22.86 -22.44
CA GLN A 211 -2.76 -21.42 -22.42
C GLN A 211 -1.91 -20.70 -21.37
N LEU A 212 -1.82 -21.24 -20.14
CA LEU A 212 -0.99 -20.67 -19.08
C LEU A 212 0.50 -20.72 -19.42
N SER A 213 0.97 -21.82 -20.05
CA SER A 213 2.35 -21.93 -20.54
C SER A 213 2.65 -20.91 -21.64
N ALA A 214 1.74 -20.72 -22.59
CA ALA A 214 1.88 -19.72 -23.65
C ALA A 214 1.91 -18.29 -23.08
N PHE A 215 1.04 -18.00 -22.10
CA PHE A 215 1.05 -16.72 -21.40
C PHE A 215 2.38 -16.49 -20.66
N LYS A 216 2.87 -17.50 -19.91
CA LYS A 216 4.18 -17.43 -19.27
C LYS A 216 5.30 -17.16 -20.28
N GLN A 217 5.32 -17.87 -21.41
CA GLN A 217 6.33 -17.67 -22.45
C GLN A 217 6.26 -16.25 -23.03
N SER A 218 5.06 -15.70 -23.22
CA SER A 218 4.87 -14.32 -23.66
C SER A 218 5.45 -13.31 -22.67
N VAL A 219 5.24 -13.53 -21.37
CA VAL A 219 5.82 -12.70 -20.30
C VAL A 219 7.35 -12.83 -20.30
N ASP A 220 7.89 -14.04 -20.35
CA ASP A 220 9.33 -14.29 -20.38
C ASP A 220 9.99 -13.64 -21.61
N ASN A 221 9.35 -13.71 -22.78
CA ASN A 221 9.82 -13.07 -24.01
C ASN A 221 9.82 -11.54 -23.89
N ALA A 222 8.79 -10.95 -23.29
CA ALA A 222 8.72 -9.51 -23.07
C ALA A 222 9.79 -9.05 -22.06
N LEU A 223 9.95 -9.78 -20.95
CA LEU A 223 10.98 -9.50 -19.93
C LEU A 223 12.40 -9.57 -20.52
N GLY A 224 12.66 -10.56 -21.39
CA GLY A 224 13.97 -10.70 -22.05
C GLY A 224 14.35 -9.55 -23.00
N GLN A 225 13.38 -8.71 -23.39
CA GLN A 225 13.62 -7.53 -24.23
C GLN A 225 13.86 -6.25 -23.41
N LEU A 226 13.58 -6.27 -22.10
CA LEU A 226 13.77 -5.10 -21.25
C LEU A 226 15.24 -4.95 -20.86
N PRO A 227 15.82 -3.74 -20.95
CA PRO A 227 17.16 -3.49 -20.42
C PRO A 227 17.18 -3.65 -18.90
N ALA A 228 18.37 -3.88 -18.35
CA ALA A 228 18.56 -3.77 -16.91
C ALA A 228 18.18 -2.36 -16.43
N HIS A 229 17.65 -2.27 -15.21
CA HIS A 229 17.15 -1.00 -14.65
C HIS A 229 18.22 0.12 -14.67
N ALA A 230 19.47 -0.21 -14.32
CA ALA A 230 20.58 0.74 -14.33
C ALA A 230 20.90 1.26 -15.75
N ASP A 231 20.89 0.38 -16.75
CA ASP A 231 21.14 0.76 -18.15
C ASP A 231 20.04 1.67 -18.70
N PHE A 232 18.79 1.41 -18.32
CA PHE A 232 17.67 2.27 -18.70
C PHE A 232 17.81 3.68 -18.11
N ILE A 233 18.09 3.78 -16.80
CA ILE A 233 18.29 5.07 -16.11
C ILE A 233 19.43 5.85 -16.76
N ALA A 234 20.57 5.22 -17.00
CA ALA A 234 21.75 5.87 -17.57
C ALA A 234 21.47 6.50 -18.95
N ARG A 235 20.57 5.89 -19.74
CA ARG A 235 20.20 6.37 -21.08
C ARG A 235 19.05 7.38 -21.06
N TYR A 236 18.04 7.17 -20.21
CA TYR A 236 16.79 7.92 -20.27
C TYR A 236 16.76 9.12 -19.33
N CYS A 237 17.27 8.97 -18.10
CA CYS A 237 17.12 9.99 -17.06
C CYS A 237 18.28 10.00 -16.05
N PRO A 238 19.55 10.12 -16.47
CA PRO A 238 20.66 10.22 -15.53
C PRO A 238 20.49 11.49 -14.68
N ALA A 239 20.48 11.32 -13.35
CA ALA A 239 20.51 12.44 -12.43
C ALA A 239 21.89 13.12 -12.52
N GLY A 240 21.91 14.47 -12.49
CA GLY A 240 23.17 15.22 -12.39
C GLY A 240 23.92 14.90 -11.09
N GLU A 241 25.22 15.23 -11.05
CA GLU A 241 26.02 15.09 -9.84
C GLU A 241 25.36 15.82 -8.66
N GLN A 242 25.14 15.09 -7.57
CA GLN A 242 24.65 15.70 -6.33
C GLN A 242 25.81 16.44 -5.67
N VAL A 243 25.66 17.76 -5.53
CA VAL A 243 26.47 18.56 -4.60
C VAL A 243 26.26 17.97 -3.21
N LYS A 244 27.33 17.43 -2.63
CA LYS A 244 27.33 16.83 -1.29
C LYS A 244 26.97 17.85 -0.21
#